data_AF-A0A263NKU9-F1
#
_entry.id   AF-A0A263NKU9-F1
#
_cell.length_a   1.000
_cell.length_b   1.000
_cell.length_c   1.000
_cell.angle_alpha   90.00
_cell.angle_beta   90.00
_cell.angle_gamma   90.00
#
_symmetry.space_group_name_H-M   'P 1'
#
loop_
_entity.id
_entity.type
_entity.pdbx_description
1 polymer ?
#
loop_
_entity_poly.entity_id
_entity_poly.type
_entity_poly.pdbx_seq_one_letter_code
_entity_poly.pdbx_strand_id
1 'polypeptide(L)' 'MSPYVEIDKALFALEDPDKPLIDETLTEGLIVRHFTSGAINAEEFHWYSARLLDVSRRRKEIQ' A
#
# COMPACT_ATOMS: atom_id res chain seq x y z
N MET A 1 10.29 11.05 -4.83
CA MET A 1 10.12 11.45 -3.41
C MET A 1 10.81 10.38 -2.57
N SER A 2 10.79 10.48 -1.23
CA SER A 2 11.23 9.36 -0.38
C SER A 2 10.32 8.14 -0.61
N PRO A 3 10.84 6.90 -0.70
CA PRO A 3 10.04 5.69 -0.91
C PRO A 3 8.94 5.56 0.17
N TYR A 4 9.27 5.86 1.42
CA TYR A 4 8.34 5.85 2.56
C TYR A 4 7.15 6.79 2.34
N VAL A 5 7.42 8.02 1.87
CA VAL A 5 6.39 9.02 1.60
C VAL A 5 5.48 8.60 0.44
N GLU A 6 6.04 7.96 -0.59
CA GLU A 6 5.27 7.48 -1.73
C GLU A 6 4.33 6.34 -1.31
N ILE A 7 4.82 5.39 -0.51
CA ILE A 7 4.00 4.27 -0.01
C ILE A 7 2.93 4.77 0.97
N ASP A 8 3.28 5.63 1.92
CA ASP A 8 2.32 6.15 2.90
C ASP A 8 1.20 6.96 2.22
N LYS A 9 1.53 7.77 1.21
CA LYS A 9 0.52 8.50 0.43
C LYS A 9 -0.41 7.55 -0.34
N ALA A 10 0.13 6.50 -0.93
CA ALA A 10 -0.66 5.51 -1.66
C ALA A 10 -1.62 4.79 -0.71
N LEU A 11 -1.13 4.31 0.45
CA LEU A 11 -1.94 3.67 1.48
C LEU A 11 -3.02 4.60 2.05
N PHE A 12 -2.67 5.85 2.35
CA PHE A 12 -3.62 6.84 2.85
C PHE A 12 -4.73 7.13 1.83
N ALA A 13 -4.38 7.20 0.54
CA ALA A 13 -5.37 7.41 -0.51
C ALA A 13 -6.41 6.28 -0.56
N LEU A 14 -6.05 5.03 -0.22
CA LEU A 14 -6.98 3.89 -0.19
C LEU A 14 -7.94 3.90 1.00
N GLU A 15 -7.75 4.76 2.00
CA GLU A 15 -8.71 4.92 3.09
C GLU A 15 -10.03 5.56 2.62
N ASP A 16 -10.04 6.19 1.44
CA ASP A 16 -11.24 6.66 0.76
C ASP A 16 -12.02 5.47 0.14
N PRO A 17 -13.26 5.17 0.60
CA PRO A 17 -14.03 4.03 0.13
C PRO A 17 -14.44 4.15 -1.34
N ASP A 18 -14.52 5.37 -1.90
CA ASP A 18 -14.90 5.60 -3.30
C ASP A 18 -13.75 5.34 -4.29
N LYS A 19 -12.57 5.01 -3.77
CA LYS A 19 -11.43 4.70 -4.61
C LYS A 19 -11.69 3.47 -5.47
N PRO A 20 -11.12 3.41 -6.69
CA PRO A 20 -11.17 2.19 -7.48
C PRO A 20 -10.34 1.07 -6.86
N LEU A 21 -10.68 -0.19 -7.14
CA LEU A 21 -9.89 -1.35 -6.71
C LEU A 21 -8.50 -1.40 -7.36
N ILE A 22 -8.33 -0.82 -8.55
CA ILE A 22 -7.04 -0.76 -9.24
C ILE A 22 -5.97 -0.02 -8.43
N ASP A 23 -6.37 0.92 -7.57
CA ASP A 23 -5.44 1.66 -6.72
C ASP A 23 -4.80 0.75 -5.66
N GLU A 24 -5.46 -0.35 -5.25
CA GLU A 24 -4.85 -1.36 -4.35
C GLU A 24 -3.71 -2.08 -5.07
N THR A 25 -3.96 -2.55 -6.29
CA THR A 25 -2.95 -3.22 -7.12
C THR A 25 -1.77 -2.31 -7.44
N LEU A 26 -2.03 -1.02 -7.68
CA LEU A 26 -0.96 -0.04 -7.90
C LEU A 26 -0.13 0.18 -6.63
N THR A 27 -0.77 0.22 -5.46
CA THR A 27 -0.09 0.35 -4.17
C THR A 27 0.76 -0.87 -3.83
N GLU A 28 0.24 -2.08 -4.09
CA GLU A 28 1.00 -3.32 -3.97
C GLU A 28 2.24 -3.32 -4.87
N GLY A 29 2.07 -2.97 -6.16
CA GLY A 29 3.18 -2.88 -7.11
C GLY A 29 4.24 -1.86 -6.69
N LEU A 30 3.83 -0.74 -6.07
CA LEU A 30 4.73 0.27 -5.54
C LEU A 30 5.58 -0.28 -4.37
N ILE A 31 4.95 -0.98 -3.42
CA ILE A 31 5.63 -1.61 -2.29
C ILE A 31 6.66 -2.65 -2.79
N VAL A 32 6.26 -3.53 -3.72
CA VAL A 32 7.15 -4.54 -4.32
C VAL A 32 8.32 -3.88 -5.05
N ARG A 33 8.08 -2.80 -5.79
CA ARG A 33 9.14 -2.06 -6.50
C ARG A 33 10.17 -1.47 -5.55
N HIS A 34 9.73 -0.85 -4.46
CA HIS A 34 10.64 -0.28 -3.46
C HIS A 34 11.43 -1.38 -2.71
N PHE A 35 10.83 -2.53 -2.45
CA PHE A 35 11.54 -3.66 -1.85
C PHE A 35 12.60 -4.25 -2.81
N THR A 36 12.21 -4.54 -4.05
CA THR A 36 13.10 -5.15 -5.05
C THR A 36 14.24 -4.25 -5.48
N SER A 37 14.09 -2.93 -5.37
CA SER A 37 15.16 -1.95 -5.58
C SER A 37 16.06 -1.75 -4.35
N GLY A 38 15.75 -2.38 -3.21
CA GLY A 38 16.49 -2.22 -1.95
C GLY A 38 16.22 -0.88 -1.25
N ALA A 39 15.18 -0.16 -1.64
CA ALA A 39 14.80 1.12 -1.03
C ALA A 39 14.10 0.96 0.33
N ILE A 40 13.50 -0.22 0.58
CA ILE A 40 13.00 -0.66 1.88
C ILE A 40 13.50 -2.08 2.17
N ASN A 41 13.64 -2.41 3.45
CA ASN A 41 14.07 -3.73 3.90
C ASN A 41 12.89 -4.71 4.06
N ALA A 42 13.18 -5.95 4.44
CA ALA A 42 12.17 -7.00 4.57
C ALA A 42 11.15 -6.72 5.69
N GLU A 43 11.57 -6.15 6.81
CA GLU A 43 10.67 -5.80 7.92
C GLU A 43 9.68 -4.71 7.50
N GLU A 44 10.18 -3.67 6.83
CA GLU A 44 9.37 -2.58 6.28
C GLU A 44 8.40 -3.11 5.21
N PHE A 45 8.86 -3.99 4.32
CA PHE A 45 8.02 -4.64 3.32
C PHE A 45 6.87 -5.42 3.96
N HIS A 46 7.16 -6.22 5.00
CA HIS A 46 6.13 -6.96 5.72
C HIS A 46 5.13 -6.02 6.42
N TRP A 47 5.63 -4.95 7.04
CA TRP A 47 4.78 -3.94 7.68
C TRP A 47 3.82 -3.27 6.70
N TYR A 48 4.33 -2.80 5.56
CA TYR A 48 3.52 -2.16 4.52
C TYR A 48 2.51 -3.12 3.89
N SER A 49 2.91 -4.38 3.67
CA SER A 49 2.01 -5.41 3.13
C SER A 49 0.86 -5.73 4.09
N ALA A 50 1.15 -5.82 5.40
CA ALA A 50 0.11 -6.02 6.42
C ALA A 50 -0.86 -4.84 6.48
N ARG A 51 -0.35 -3.61 6.39
CA ARG A 51 -1.18 -2.41 6.36
C ARG A 51 -2.08 -2.34 5.13
N LEU A 52 -1.57 -2.71 3.95
CA LEU A 52 -2.38 -2.80 2.73
C LEU A 52 -3.52 -3.81 2.90
N LEU A 53 -3.24 -4.98 3.47
CA LEU A 53 -4.25 -6.01 3.73
C LEU A 53 -5.36 -5.50 4.66
N ASP A 54 -5.01 -4.76 5.71
CA ASP A 54 -6.00 -4.18 6.63
C ASP A 54 -6.90 -3.15 5.93
N VAL A 55 -6.33 -2.29 5.07
CA VAL A 55 -7.12 -1.33 4.27
C VAL A 55 -8.05 -2.06 3.31
N SER A 56 -7.55 -3.03 2.55
CA SER A 56 -8.37 -3.84 1.62
C SER A 56 -9.51 -4.57 2.32
N ARG A 57 -9.31 -5.05 3.56
CA ARG A 57 -10.36 -5.69 4.36
C ARG A 57 -11.46 -4.69 4.74
N ARG A 58 -11.08 -3.53 5.27
CA ARG A 58 -12.05 -2.49 5.65
C ARG A 58 -12.89 -2.04 4.46
N ARG A 59 -12.30 -1.90 3.28
CA ARG A 59 -13.02 -1.52 2.07
C ARG A 59 -14.05 -2.56 1.63
N LYS A 60 -13.77 -3.86 1.83
CA LYS A 60 -14.73 -4.95 1.55
C LYS A 60 -15.87 -5.03 2.57
N GLU A 61 -15.66 -4.58 3.80
CA GLU A 61 -16.69 -4.55 4.85
C GLU A 61 -17.66 -3.37 4.70
N ILE A 62 -17.23 -2.30 4.02
CA ILE A 62 -18.03 -1.09 3.77
C ILE A 62 -18.87 -1.21 2.48
N GLN A 63 -18.54 -2.17 1.61
CA GLN A 63 -19.19 -2.42 0.32
C GLN A 63 -20.39 -3.37 0.45
#